data_AF-A0A2D6CZ12-F1
#
_entry.id   AF-A0A2D6CZ12-F1
#
_cell.length_a   1.000
_cell.length_b   1.000
_cell.length_c   1.000
_cell.angle_alpha   90.00
_cell.angle_beta   90.00
_cell.angle_gamma   90.00
#
_symmetry.space_group_name_H-M   'P 1'
#
loop_
_entity.id
_entity.type
_entity.pdbx_description
1 polymer ?
#
loop_
_entity_poly.entity_id
_entity_poly.type
_entity_poly.pdbx_seq_one_letter_code
_entity_poly.pdbx_strand_id
1 'polypeptide(L)'
;MADSVAADMHVMYRPEDQRPDYLEGEEEVGLGYYEGGIIDIREDVRRYLLLEIPVWPVCDEDCKGLCATCGANLNDYPCDCAPIDDEKPRTPLAQELDRLFDS
;
A
#
# COMPACT_ATOMS: atom_id res chain seq x y z
N MET A 1 12.96 1.71 -14.27
CA MET A 1 11.86 2.38 -15.00
C MET A 1 10.59 1.97 -14.29
N ALA A 2 9.67 2.88 -13.99
CA ALA A 2 8.42 2.45 -13.35
C ALA A 2 7.65 1.60 -14.35
N ASP A 3 7.53 0.30 -14.07
CA ASP A 3 6.52 -0.54 -14.70
C ASP A 3 5.17 0.13 -14.46
N SER A 4 4.35 0.21 -15.52
CA SER A 4 3.05 0.85 -15.43
C SER A 4 2.18 0.11 -14.41
N VAL A 5 1.67 0.82 -13.41
CA VAL A 5 0.67 0.30 -12.48
C VAL A 5 -0.70 0.46 -13.11
N ALA A 6 -1.45 -0.62 -13.21
CA ALA A 6 -2.82 -0.63 -13.69
C ALA A 6 -3.72 -1.22 -12.60
N ALA A 7 -4.88 -0.62 -12.37
CA ALA A 7 -5.86 -1.08 -11.40
C ALA A 7 -7.25 -1.12 -12.04
N ASP A 8 -7.97 -2.22 -11.84
CA ASP A 8 -9.36 -2.35 -12.27
C ASP A 8 -10.28 -1.77 -11.19
N MET A 9 -10.83 -0.58 -11.46
CA MET A 9 -11.69 0.15 -10.53
C MET A 9 -13.17 0.01 -10.92
N HIS A 10 -14.00 -0.43 -9.98
CA HIS A 10 -15.45 -0.50 -10.14
C HIS A 10 -16.15 0.16 -8.95
N VAL A 11 -16.67 1.37 -9.16
CA VAL A 11 -17.35 2.18 -8.14
C VAL A 11 -18.68 2.69 -8.69
N MET A 12 -19.75 2.50 -7.92
CA MET A 12 -21.08 3.02 -8.20
C MET A 12 -21.26 4.35 -7.48
N TYR A 13 -21.65 5.41 -8.20
CA TYR A 13 -21.89 6.72 -7.61
C TYR A 13 -23.38 7.05 -7.51
N ARG A 14 -23.79 7.60 -6.37
CA ARG A 14 -25.15 8.09 -6.13
C ARG A 14 -25.14 9.57 -5.72
N PRO A 15 -26.20 10.32 -6.02
CA PRO A 15 -26.38 11.66 -5.46
C PRO A 15 -26.24 11.68 -3.92
N GLU A 16 -25.65 12.75 -3.38
CA GLU A 16 -25.46 12.91 -1.92
C GLU A 16 -26.79 12.90 -1.14
N ASP A 17 -27.90 13.35 -1.74
CA ASP A 17 -29.23 13.32 -1.13
C ASP A 17 -29.82 11.89 -0.98
N GLN A 18 -29.20 10.90 -1.62
CA GLN A 18 -29.52 9.48 -1.48
C GLN A 18 -28.61 8.76 -0.49
N ARG A 19 -27.73 9.49 0.21
CA ARG A 19 -26.86 8.93 1.23
C ARG A 19 -27.69 8.57 2.47
N PRO A 20 -27.68 7.31 2.91
CA PRO A 20 -28.37 6.93 4.14
C PRO A 20 -27.59 7.44 5.35
N ASP A 21 -28.31 7.73 6.44
CA ASP A 21 -27.72 8.18 7.71
C ASP A 21 -26.77 7.14 8.32
N TYR A 22 -26.99 5.86 8.00
CA TYR A 22 -26.17 4.73 8.41
C TYR A 22 -26.03 3.77 7.23
N LEU A 23 -24.79 3.35 6.97
CA LEU A 23 -24.46 2.29 6.01
C LEU A 23 -24.26 1.00 6.81
N GLU A 24 -24.93 -0.09 6.43
CA GLU A 24 -24.76 -1.41 7.05
C GLU A 24 -24.02 -2.36 6.09
N GLY A 25 -22.98 -3.04 6.58
CA GLY A 25 -22.39 -4.20 5.92
C GLY A 25 -21.55 -3.90 4.66
N GLU A 26 -21.64 -4.78 3.67
CA GLU A 26 -20.81 -4.81 2.45
C GLU A 26 -21.16 -3.69 1.44
N GLU A 27 -22.23 -2.92 1.69
CA GLU A 27 -22.74 -1.87 0.80
C GLU A 27 -21.87 -0.60 0.76
N GLU A 28 -20.91 -0.46 1.68
CA GLU A 28 -19.95 0.66 1.68
C GLU A 28 -18.82 0.47 0.65
N VAL A 29 -18.49 -0.78 0.31
CA VAL A 29 -17.34 -1.08 -0.55
C VAL A 29 -17.72 -0.88 -2.01
N GLY A 30 -17.06 0.05 -2.69
CA GLY A 30 -17.35 0.37 -4.09
C GLY A 30 -18.58 1.27 -4.28
N LEU A 31 -19.03 1.95 -3.23
CA LEU A 31 -20.07 2.98 -3.30
C LEU A 31 -19.46 4.36 -3.02
N GLY A 32 -19.71 5.31 -3.91
CA GLY A 32 -19.33 6.71 -3.76
C GLY A 32 -20.54 7.64 -3.88
N TYR A 33 -20.37 8.89 -3.45
CA TYR A 33 -21.41 9.92 -3.55
C TYR A 33 -20.92 11.15 -4.29
N TYR A 34 -21.84 11.89 -4.89
CA TYR A 34 -21.53 13.09 -5.66
C TYR A 34 -22.54 14.22 -5.42
N GLU A 35 -22.08 15.45 -5.58
CA GLU A 35 -22.88 16.66 -5.47
C GLU A 35 -22.63 17.58 -6.68
N GLY A 36 -23.66 18.34 -7.10
CA GLY A 36 -23.50 19.34 -8.17
C GLY A 36 -23.11 18.77 -9.53
N GLY A 37 -23.34 17.48 -9.77
CA GLY A 37 -22.93 16.78 -10.98
C GLY A 37 -21.43 16.55 -11.10
N ILE A 38 -20.67 16.71 -10.00
CA ILE A 38 -19.21 16.50 -9.96
C ILE A 38 -18.91 15.26 -9.13
N ILE A 39 -18.25 14.29 -9.75
CA ILE A 39 -17.76 13.09 -9.07
C ILE A 39 -16.28 13.28 -8.73
N ASP A 40 -15.93 13.25 -7.44
CA ASP A 40 -14.53 13.27 -6.99
C ASP A 40 -13.98 11.86 -6.84
N ILE A 41 -13.27 11.39 -7.85
CA ILE A 41 -12.72 10.03 -7.92
C ILE A 41 -11.34 9.89 -7.24
N ARG A 42 -10.77 10.95 -6.66
CA ARG A 42 -9.36 10.95 -6.21
C ARG A 42 -9.08 9.89 -5.16
N GLU A 43 -9.95 9.75 -4.17
CA GLU A 43 -9.78 8.75 -3.11
C GLU A 43 -10.01 7.34 -3.61
N ASP A 44 -10.96 7.13 -4.52
CA ASP A 44 -11.20 5.83 -5.13
C ASP A 44 -9.98 5.40 -5.94
N VAL A 45 -9.51 6.24 -6.86
CA VAL A 45 -8.30 5.96 -7.66
C VAL A 45 -7.10 5.68 -6.74
N ARG A 46 -6.90 6.47 -5.69
CA ARG A 46 -5.81 6.25 -4.73
C ARG A 46 -5.94 4.89 -4.05
N ARG A 47 -7.14 4.52 -3.58
CA ARG A 47 -7.40 3.24 -2.91
C ARG A 47 -7.08 2.05 -3.82
N TYR A 48 -7.58 2.07 -5.05
CA TYR A 48 -7.35 0.98 -5.99
C TYR A 48 -5.89 0.89 -6.44
N LEU A 49 -5.23 2.02 -6.70
CA LEU A 49 -3.80 2.02 -7.06
C LEU A 49 -2.90 1.53 -5.92
N LEU A 50 -3.22 1.85 -4.67
CA LEU A 50 -2.42 1.40 -3.52
C LEU A 50 -2.39 -0.13 -3.37
N LEU A 51 -3.42 -0.83 -3.83
CA LEU A 51 -3.46 -2.29 -3.80
C LEU A 51 -2.55 -2.91 -4.86
N GLU A 52 -2.31 -2.21 -5.96
CA GLU A 52 -1.50 -2.68 -7.09
C GLU A 52 -0.03 -2.26 -6.97
N ILE A 53 0.29 -1.32 -6.08
CA ILE A 53 1.66 -0.89 -5.84
C ILE A 53 2.38 -1.96 -5.00
N PRO A 54 3.53 -2.48 -5.46
CA PRO A 54 4.31 -3.42 -4.67
C PRO A 54 4.78 -2.78 -3.37
N VAL A 55 4.58 -3.48 -2.24
CA VAL A 55 4.93 -3.02 -0.89
C VAL A 55 6.44 -2.74 -0.76
N TRP A 56 7.25 -3.44 -1.56
CA TRP A 56 8.70 -3.28 -1.63
C TRP A 56 9.13 -3.07 -3.07
N PRO A 57 9.09 -1.82 -3.59
CA PRO A 57 9.57 -1.54 -4.93
C PRO A 57 11.07 -1.79 -4.98
N VAL A 58 11.47 -2.82 -5.72
CA VAL A 58 12.87 -3.08 -6.06
C VAL A 58 13.24 -2.28 -7.31
N CYS A 59 14.54 -2.05 -7.48
CA CYS A 59 15.06 -1.31 -8.62
C CYS A 59 14.86 -2.04 -9.96
N ASP A 60 14.90 -3.37 -9.93
CA ASP A 60 14.64 -4.35 -10.99
C ASP A 60 14.45 -5.76 -10.37
N GLU A 61 14.24 -6.79 -11.20
CA GLU A 61 14.01 -8.18 -10.76
C GLU A 61 15.22 -8.81 -10.02
N ASP A 62 16.44 -8.35 -10.29
CA ASP A 62 17.68 -8.89 -9.73
C ASP A 62 18.24 -8.00 -8.59
N CYS A 63 17.49 -6.98 -8.17
CA CYS A 63 17.92 -5.99 -7.20
C CYS A 63 18.20 -6.64 -5.84
N LYS A 64 19.45 -6.57 -5.38
CA LYS A 64 19.89 -7.12 -4.09
C LYS A 64 19.38 -6.33 -2.87
N GLY A 65 18.76 -5.18 -3.11
CA GLY A 65 18.20 -4.31 -2.07
C GLY A 65 19.25 -3.57 -1.23
N LEU A 66 18.78 -2.99 -0.14
CA LEU A 66 19.61 -2.30 0.84
C LEU A 66 19.88 -3.21 2.05
N CYS A 67 21.06 -3.09 2.66
CA CYS A 67 21.33 -3.72 3.94
C CYS A 67 20.38 -3.15 5.02
N ALA A 68 19.54 -4.00 5.63
CA ALA A 68 18.60 -3.55 6.67
C ALA A 68 19.28 -3.12 7.98
N THR A 69 20.59 -3.31 8.14
CA THR A 69 21.37 -2.83 9.30
C THR A 69 22.01 -1.47 9.06
N CYS A 70 22.68 -1.27 7.91
CA CYS A 70 23.47 -0.05 7.66
C CYS A 70 22.97 0.79 6.47
N GLY A 71 22.00 0.31 5.71
CA GLY A 71 21.45 0.98 4.53
C GLY A 71 22.34 0.92 3.28
N ALA A 72 23.47 0.20 3.30
CA ALA A 72 24.34 0.06 2.14
C ALA A 72 23.60 -0.54 0.94
N ASN A 73 23.85 -0.01 -0.26
CA ASN A 73 23.33 -0.56 -1.50
C ASN A 73 24.10 -1.82 -1.89
N LEU A 74 23.47 -2.99 -1.74
CA LEU A 74 24.10 -4.28 -2.01
C LEU A 74 24.32 -4.54 -3.50
N ASN A 75 23.75 -3.70 -4.36
CA ASN A 75 24.03 -3.70 -5.79
C ASN A 75 25.40 -3.08 -6.11
N ASP A 76 25.86 -2.12 -5.30
CA ASP A 76 27.14 -1.42 -5.52
C ASP A 76 28.30 -2.14 -4.82
N TYR A 77 28.12 -2.57 -3.57
CA TYR A 77 29.15 -3.25 -2.79
C TYR A 77 28.57 -4.09 -1.64
N PRO A 78 29.26 -5.17 -1.22
CA PRO A 78 28.88 -5.92 -0.02
C PRO A 78 29.21 -5.15 1.26
N CYS A 79 28.42 -5.35 2.31
CA CYS A 79 28.70 -4.85 3.66
C CYS A 79 29.13 -5.98 4.59
N ASP A 80 29.84 -5.65 5.68
CA ASP A 80 30.27 -6.61 6.71
C ASP A 80 29.22 -6.84 7.82
N CYS A 81 27.98 -6.37 7.64
CA CYS A 81 26.91 -6.62 8.60
C CYS A 81 26.58 -8.12 8.67
N ALA A 82 26.25 -8.61 9.86
CA ALA A 82 25.79 -9.98 10.03
C ALA A 82 24.49 -10.22 9.22
N PRO A 83 24.32 -11.41 8.59
CA PRO A 83 23.09 -11.74 7.89
C PRO A 83 21.89 -11.62 8.84
N ILE A 84 20.83 -11.00 8.36
CA ILE A 84 19.57 -10.91 9.09
C ILE A 84 18.80 -12.20 8.85
N ASP A 85 18.25 -12.75 9.92
CA ASP A 85 17.40 -13.93 9.90
C ASP A 85 16.07 -13.59 9.22
N ASP A 86 15.76 -14.24 8.09
CA ASP A 86 14.56 -14.00 7.28
C ASP A 86 13.25 -14.35 8.01
N GLU A 87 13.32 -15.09 9.12
CA GLU A 87 12.18 -15.32 10.01
C GLU A 87 11.80 -14.08 10.86
N LYS A 88 12.61 -13.01 10.83
CA LYS A 88 12.39 -11.82 11.68
C LYS A 88 12.00 -10.57 10.89
N PRO A 89 11.20 -9.67 11.49
CA PRO A 89 10.69 -8.51 10.78
C PRO A 89 11.83 -7.59 10.31
N ARG A 90 11.76 -7.23 9.02
CA ARG A 90 12.83 -6.57 8.26
C ARG A 90 13.08 -5.10 8.64
N THR A 91 12.30 -4.53 9.56
CA THR A 91 12.48 -3.14 10.00
C THR A 91 12.30 -3.00 11.51
N PRO A 92 12.97 -2.03 12.16
CA PRO A 92 12.72 -1.70 13.57
C PRO A 92 11.26 -1.34 13.84
N LEU A 93 10.57 -0.72 12.87
CA LEU A 93 9.15 -0.40 12.97
C LEU A 93 8.28 -1.67 12.96
N ALA A 94 8.62 -2.66 12.14
CA ALA A 94 7.88 -3.92 12.11
C ALA A 94 8.03 -4.70 13.43
N GLN A 95 9.21 -4.68 14.05
CA GLN A 95 9.42 -5.28 15.38
C GLN A 95 8.62 -4.56 16.48
N GLU A 96 8.44 -3.24 16.37
CA GLU A 96 7.66 -2.46 17.32
C GLU A 96 6.15 -2.66 17.13
N LEU A 97 5.70 -2.82 15.87
CA LEU A 97 4.31 -3.14 15.54
C LEU A 97 3.92 -4.52 16.06
N ASP A 98 4.74 -5.55 15.87
CA ASP A 98 4.45 -6.90 16.40
C ASP A 98 4.29 -6.88 17.93
N ARG A 99 5.13 -6.13 18.65
CA ARG A 99 4.99 -5.95 20.10
C ARG A 99 3.69 -5.29 20.53
N LEU A 100 3.20 -4.34 19.73
CA LEU A 100 1.97 -3.60 20.02
C LEU A 100 0.71 -4.42 19.74
N PHE A 101 0.78 -5.40 18.82
CA PHE A 101 -0.35 -6.28 18.47
C PHE A 101 -0.37 -7.61 19.23
N ASP A 102 0.75 -8.04 19.82
CA ASP A 102 0.84 -9.21 20.72
C ASP A 102 0.56 -8.89 22.21
N SER A 103 0.18 -7.63 22.53
CA SER A 103 -0.21 -7.17 23.89
C SER A 103 -1.71 -6.92 24.01
#